data_AF-A0A7S0FT89-F1
#
_entry.id   AF-A0A7S0FT89-F1
#
_cell.length_a   1.000
_cell.length_b   1.000
_cell.length_c   1.000
_cell.angle_alpha   90.00
_cell.angle_beta   90.00
_cell.angle_gamma   90.00
#
_symmetry.space_group_name_H-M   'P 1'
#
loop_
_entity.id
_entity.type
_entity.pdbx_description
1 polymer ?
#
loop_
_entity_poly.entity_id
_entity_poly.type
_entity_poly.pdbx_seq_one_letter_code
_entity_poly.pdbx_strand_id
1 'polypeptide(L)'
;GKWPLWLSPRQVMLIPVHADFNDFCQQVRDRLHDEGFYADVDLSKATFQKKVRNAQIAQYNFQLIVGKNEVESGSVNVRTRDNKVEGEKKVDEFVEMLKQMRADHL
;
A
#
# COMPACT_ATOMS: atom_id res chain seq x y z
N GLY A 1 -6.63 15.93 -7.10
CA GLY A 1 -7.70 15.17 -7.76
C GLY A 1 -7.38 13.69 -7.75
N LYS A 2 -8.22 12.86 -8.37
CA LYS A 2 -8.01 11.40 -8.51
C LYS A 2 -7.01 11.10 -9.63
N TRP A 3 -5.71 11.19 -9.34
CA TRP A 3 -4.66 10.94 -10.33
C TRP A 3 -4.56 9.46 -10.72
N PRO A 4 -4.30 9.13 -11.99
CA PRO A 4 -3.90 7.78 -12.35
C PRO A 4 -2.58 7.41 -11.65
N LEU A 5 -2.30 6.11 -11.54
CA LEU A 5 -1.12 5.60 -10.81
C LEU A 5 0.17 6.30 -11.25
N TRP A 6 0.41 6.44 -12.56
CA TRP A 6 1.65 6.98 -13.13
C TRP A 6 1.87 8.49 -12.91
N LEU A 7 0.81 9.26 -12.61
CA LEU A 7 0.91 10.70 -12.30
C LEU A 7 0.74 11.00 -10.81
N SER A 8 0.38 10.00 -10.01
CA SER A 8 0.06 10.23 -8.62
C SER A 8 1.34 10.44 -7.80
N PRO A 9 1.45 11.54 -7.03
CA PRO A 9 2.55 11.73 -6.08
C PRO A 9 2.38 10.84 -4.83
N ARG A 10 1.27 10.10 -4.72
CA ARG A 10 0.89 9.27 -3.58
C ARG A 10 0.32 7.96 -4.09
N GLN A 11 1.21 7.06 -4.49
CA GLN A 11 0.80 5.80 -5.13
C GLN A 11 0.35 4.77 -4.09
N VAL A 12 1.21 4.46 -3.11
CA VAL A 12 0.95 3.40 -2.12
C VAL A 12 1.11 3.91 -0.70
N MET A 13 0.19 3.53 0.19
CA MET A 13 0.30 3.73 1.64
C MET A 13 0.20 2.39 2.36
N LEU A 14 1.22 2.02 3.13
CA LEU A 14 1.21 0.87 4.02
C LEU A 14 0.66 1.26 5.40
N ILE A 15 -0.24 0.43 5.91
CA ILE A 15 -0.97 0.65 7.15
C ILE A 15 -0.81 -0.58 8.04
N PRO A 16 0.16 -0.58 8.95
CA PRO A 16 0.30 -1.64 9.93
C PRO A 16 -0.87 -1.61 10.93
N VAL A 17 -1.49 -2.77 11.18
CA VAL A 17 -2.56 -2.93 12.18
C VAL A 17 -2.02 -2.78 13.61
N HIS A 18 -0.76 -3.18 13.83
CA HIS A 18 -0.03 -3.01 15.08
C HIS A 18 1.42 -2.58 14.81
N ALA A 19 2.05 -1.93 15.78
CA ALA A 19 3.42 -1.43 15.64
C ALA A 19 4.46 -2.54 15.38
N ASP A 20 4.18 -3.77 15.82
CA ASP A 20 5.05 -4.93 15.62
C ASP A 20 5.23 -5.29 14.13
N PHE A 21 4.34 -4.81 13.26
CA PHE A 21 4.40 -5.08 11.81
C PHE A 21 5.06 -3.93 11.02
N ASN A 22 5.57 -2.90 11.72
CA ASN A 22 6.19 -1.74 11.09
C ASN A 22 7.40 -2.14 10.23
N ASP A 23 8.24 -3.06 10.71
CA ASP A 23 9.46 -3.47 10.02
C ASP A 23 9.13 -4.15 8.68
N PHE A 24 8.15 -5.06 8.67
CA PHE A 24 7.66 -5.66 7.44
C PHE A 24 7.10 -4.61 6.49
N CYS A 25 6.32 -3.65 6.98
CA CYS A 25 5.82 -2.56 6.14
C CYS A 25 6.94 -1.71 5.54
N GLN A 26 8.01 -1.44 6.29
CA GLN A 26 9.17 -0.71 5.78
C GLN A 26 9.92 -1.51 4.72
N GLN A 27 10.07 -2.83 4.90
CA GLN A 27 10.66 -3.70 3.87
C GLN A 27 9.85 -3.68 2.56
N VAL A 28 8.51 -3.76 2.65
CA VAL A 28 7.64 -3.68 1.48
C VAL A 28 7.71 -2.29 0.83
N ARG A 29 7.80 -1.21 1.63
CA ARG A 29 8.03 0.15 1.12
C ARG A 29 9.32 0.22 0.32
N ASP A 30 10.42 -0.27 0.89
CA ASP A 30 11.74 -0.21 0.25
C ASP A 30 11.75 -1.01 -1.06
N ARG A 31 11.10 -2.18 -1.07
CA ARG A 31 10.89 -2.96 -2.29
C ARG A 31 10.10 -2.19 -3.36
N LEU A 32 9.05 -1.46 -2.98
CA LEU A 32 8.29 -0.64 -3.92
C LEU A 32 9.11 0.54 -4.46
N HIS A 33 9.94 1.15 -3.61
CA HIS A 33 10.86 2.22 -4.00
C HIS A 33 11.91 1.73 -5.00
N ASP A 34 12.50 0.56 -4.77
CA ASP A 34 13.48 -0.05 -5.69
C ASP A 34 12.88 -0.31 -7.09
N GLU A 35 11.57 -0.53 -7.16
CA GLU A 35 10.83 -0.76 -8.41
C GLU A 35 10.32 0.55 -9.06
N GLY A 36 10.66 1.69 -8.46
CA GLY A 36 10.33 3.03 -8.95
C GLY A 36 8.90 3.48 -8.64
N PHE A 37 8.27 2.93 -7.60
CA PHE A 37 6.98 3.40 -7.09
C PHE A 37 7.18 4.20 -5.81
N TYR A 38 6.34 5.20 -5.58
CA TYR A 38 6.26 5.95 -4.34
C TYR A 38 5.42 5.19 -3.31
N ALA A 39 6.00 4.92 -2.13
CA ALA A 39 5.31 4.27 -1.03
C ALA A 39 5.60 4.95 0.30
N ASP A 40 4.57 5.12 1.12
CA ASP A 40 4.71 5.59 2.50
C ASP A 40 4.25 4.51 3.49
N VAL A 41 4.71 4.60 4.74
CA VAL A 41 4.24 3.77 5.85
C VAL A 41 3.69 4.67 6.95
N ASP A 42 2.44 4.44 7.36
CA ASP A 42 1.86 5.16 8.49
C ASP A 42 2.35 4.58 9.83
N LEU A 43 3.49 5.08 10.31
CA LEU A 43 4.09 4.73 11.60
C LEU A 43 3.53 5.57 12.77
N SER A 44 2.48 6.35 12.54
CA SER A 44 1.90 7.19 13.59
C SER A 44 1.25 6.35 14.70
N LYS A 45 1.08 6.94 15.89
CA LYS A 45 0.31 6.35 17.00
C LYS A 45 -1.22 6.48 16.82
N ALA A 46 -1.69 6.84 15.63
CA ALA A 46 -3.12 6.92 15.35
C ALA A 46 -3.77 5.53 15.37
N THR A 47 -5.07 5.48 15.66
CA THR A 47 -5.84 4.23 15.55
C THR A 47 -5.86 3.74 14.11
N PHE A 48 -5.94 2.43 13.90
CA PHE A 48 -5.99 1.82 12.58
C PHE A 48 -7.06 2.47 11.66
N GLN A 49 -8.28 2.68 12.17
CA GLN A 49 -9.36 3.31 11.40
C GLN A 49 -9.01 4.75 11.00
N LYS A 50 -8.29 5.49 11.86
CA LYS A 50 -7.84 6.85 11.56
C LYS A 50 -6.75 6.83 10.48
N LYS A 51 -5.82 5.88 10.50
CA LYS A 51 -4.80 5.71 9.46
C LYS A 51 -5.44 5.44 8.09
N VAL A 52 -6.37 4.47 8.02
CA VAL A 52 -7.15 4.16 6.81
C VAL A 52 -7.89 5.38 6.30
N ARG A 53 -8.58 6.12 7.20
CA ARG A 53 -9.28 7.36 6.83
C ARG A 53 -8.32 8.43 6.31
N ASN A 54 -7.16 8.61 6.93
CA ASN A 54 -6.17 9.60 6.50
C ASN A 54 -5.64 9.28 5.10
N ALA A 55 -5.29 8.02 4.84
CA ALA A 55 -4.84 7.56 3.53
C ALA A 55 -5.92 7.76 2.45
N GLN A 56 -7.18 7.49 2.80
CA GLN A 56 -8.33 7.74 1.94
C GLN A 56 -8.51 9.23 1.61
N ILE A 57 -8.43 10.11 2.62
CA ILE A 57 -8.52 11.57 2.42
C ILE A 57 -7.34 12.09 1.58
N ALA A 58 -6.15 11.56 1.81
CA ALA A 58 -4.95 11.90 1.05
C ALA A 58 -4.95 11.36 -0.40
N GLN A 59 -5.94 10.54 -0.75
CA GLN A 59 -6.18 9.99 -2.09
C GLN A 59 -5.03 9.09 -2.60
N TYR A 60 -4.43 8.30 -1.71
CA TYR A 60 -3.51 7.23 -2.13
C TYR A 60 -4.22 6.27 -3.10
N ASN A 61 -3.56 5.89 -4.20
CA ASN A 61 -4.15 4.95 -5.16
C ASN A 61 -4.45 3.60 -4.50
N PHE A 62 -3.50 3.13 -3.69
CA PHE A 62 -3.59 1.88 -2.94
C PHE A 62 -3.26 2.07 -1.46
N GLN A 63 -4.03 1.39 -0.62
CA GLN A 63 -3.75 1.20 0.79
C GLN A 63 -3.45 -0.29 1.01
N LEU A 64 -2.30 -0.58 1.59
CA LEU A 64 -1.86 -1.94 1.92
C LEU A 64 -1.98 -2.14 3.42
N ILE A 65 -2.95 -2.94 3.84
CA ILE A 65 -3.12 -3.28 5.24
C ILE A 65 -2.26 -4.49 5.55
N VAL A 66 -1.50 -4.40 6.65
CA VAL A 66 -0.62 -5.47 7.12
C VAL A 66 -0.98 -5.81 8.57
N GLY A 67 -1.50 -7.01 8.78
CA GLY A 67 -1.65 -7.63 10.08
C GLY A 67 -0.72 -8.83 10.24
N LYS A 68 -1.02 -9.65 11.25
CA LYS A 68 -0.24 -10.84 11.58
C LYS A 68 -0.19 -11.84 10.42
N ASN A 69 -1.33 -12.12 9.81
CA ASN A 69 -1.46 -13.10 8.73
C ASN A 69 -0.64 -12.67 7.50
N GLU A 70 -0.67 -11.38 7.18
CA GLU A 70 0.08 -10.81 6.06
C GLU A 70 1.59 -10.88 6.26
N VAL A 71 2.08 -10.64 7.49
CA VAL A 71 3.51 -10.82 7.80
C VAL A 71 3.92 -12.29 7.70
N GLU A 72 3.12 -13.21 8.25
CA GLU A 72 3.43 -14.65 8.22
C GLU A 72 3.41 -15.22 6.80
N SER A 73 2.50 -14.74 5.95
CA SER A 73 2.36 -15.22 4.58
C SER A 73 3.22 -14.43 3.58
N GLY A 74 3.82 -13.30 3.96
CA GLY A 74 4.54 -12.43 3.02
C GLY A 74 3.61 -11.78 2.00
N SER A 75 2.45 -11.33 2.46
CA SER A 75 1.38 -10.76 1.64
C SER A 75 0.97 -9.37 2.14
N VAL A 76 0.02 -8.75 1.44
CA VAL A 76 -0.64 -7.51 1.82
C VAL A 76 -2.11 -7.57 1.47
N ASN A 77 -2.97 -6.98 2.32
CA ASN A 77 -4.38 -6.81 1.98
C ASN A 77 -4.57 -5.49 1.22
N VAL A 78 -4.93 -5.59 -0.05
CA VAL A 78 -4.98 -4.46 -0.98
C VAL A 78 -6.36 -3.81 -0.96
N ARG A 79 -6.37 -2.50 -0.74
CA ARG A 79 -7.56 -1.65 -0.88
C ARG A 79 -7.27 -0.51 -1.84
N THR A 80 -8.23 -0.26 -2.73
CA THR A 80 -8.16 0.87 -3.67
C THR A 80 -8.70 2.14 -3.04
N ARG A 81 -8.36 3.29 -3.62
CA ARG A 81 -8.92 4.60 -3.26
C ARG A 81 -10.45 4.71 -3.39
N ASP A 82 -11.09 3.80 -4.10
CA ASP A 82 -12.55 3.78 -4.27
C ASP A 82 -13.22 2.87 -3.22
N ASN A 83 -12.51 2.59 -2.11
CA ASN A 83 -12.93 1.70 -1.03
C ASN A 83 -13.21 0.25 -1.45
N LYS A 84 -12.86 -0.15 -2.67
CA LYS A 84 -12.92 -1.55 -3.10
C LYS A 84 -11.75 -2.31 -2.47
N VAL A 85 -12.07 -3.39 -1.76
CA VAL A 85 -11.11 -4.36 -1.24
C VAL A 85 -10.82 -5.38 -2.34
N GLU A 86 -9.57 -5.48 -2.77
CA GLU A 86 -9.14 -6.48 -3.75
C GLU A 86 -8.70 -7.79 -3.08
N GLY A 87 -8.51 -7.76 -1.76
CA GLY A 87 -8.15 -8.92 -0.95
C GLY A 87 -6.65 -9.05 -0.73
N GLU A 88 -6.25 -10.21 -0.25
CA GLU A 88 -4.86 -10.55 0.02
C GLU A 88 -4.11 -10.85 -1.30
N LYS A 89 -2.91 -10.29 -1.45
CA LYS A 89 -1.98 -10.57 -2.55
C LYS A 89 -0.57 -10.74 -2.01
N LYS A 90 0.22 -11.65 -2.57
CA LYS A 90 1.66 -11.68 -2.23
C LYS A 90 2.30 -10.34 -2.60
N VAL A 91 3.34 -9.95 -1.86
CA VAL A 91 4.04 -8.69 -2.14
C VAL A 91 4.54 -8.64 -3.59
N ASP A 92 5.13 -9.73 -4.07
CA ASP A 92 5.61 -9.82 -5.45
C ASP A 92 4.49 -9.72 -6.49
N GLU A 93 3.35 -10.37 -6.24
CA GLU A 93 2.16 -10.27 -7.12
C GLU A 93 1.64 -8.83 -7.18
N PHE A 94 1.65 -8.12 -6.06
CA PHE A 94 1.23 -6.72 -6.02
C PHE A 94 2.20 -5.80 -6.76
N VAL A 95 3.52 -6.01 -6.60
CA VAL A 95 4.54 -5.25 -7.36
C VAL A 95 4.35 -5.47 -8.86
N GLU A 96 4.14 -6.70 -9.30
CA GLU A 96 3.95 -7.02 -10.72
C GLU A 96 2.67 -6.39 -11.26
N MET A 97 1.59 -6.39 -10.47
CA MET A 97 0.36 -5.68 -10.81
C MET A 97 0.61 -4.18 -11.05
N LEU A 98 1.39 -3.52 -10.18
CA LEU A 98 1.73 -2.10 -10.36
C LEU A 98 2.58 -1.87 -11.62
N LYS A 99 3.52 -2.77 -11.91
CA LYS A 99 4.34 -2.72 -13.13
C LYS A 99 3.49 -2.82 -14.39
N GLN A 100 2.55 -3.76 -14.42
CA GLN A 100 1.62 -3.91 -15.54
C GLN A 100 0.77 -2.65 -15.72
N MET A 101 0.20 -2.11 -14.63
CA MET A 101 -0.59 -0.87 -14.69
C MET A 101 0.23 0.33 -15.19
N ARG A 102 1.52 0.40 -14.86
CA ARG A 102 2.44 1.43 -15.37
C ARG A 102 2.74 1.21 -16.85
N ALA A 103 2.97 -0.03 -17.28
CA ALA A 103 3.29 -0.38 -18.67
C ALA A 103 2.10 -0.16 -19.63
N ASP A 104 0.88 -0.45 -19.21
CA ASP A 104 -0.33 -0.30 -20.05
C ASP A 104 -0.66 1.18 -20.38
N HIS A 105 -0.02 2.13 -19.70
CA HIS A 105 -0.31 3.57 -19.81
C HIS A 105 0.92 4.43 -20.12
N LEU A 106 2.06 3.79 -20.43
CA LEU A 106 3.26 4.39 -21.02
C LEU A 106 3.30 4.05 -22.51
#